data_AF-A0A1A0L0V3-F1
#
_entry.id   AF-A0A1A0L0V3-F1
#
_cell.length_a   1.000
_cell.length_b   1.000
_cell.length_c   1.000
_cell.angle_alpha   90.00
_cell.angle_beta   90.00
_cell.angle_gamma   90.00
#
_symmetry.space_group_name_H-M   'P 1'
#
loop_
_entity.id
_entity.type
_entity.pdbx_description
1 polymer ?
#
loop_
_entity_poly.entity_id
_entity_poly.type
_entity_poly.pdbx_seq_one_letter_code
_entity_poly.pdbx_strand_id
1 'polypeptide(L)'
;MTCVPLLTKDEYLVKLQIPKLRSKAVVDLTKSLQDLLSKLGTISISEARLREWPTEQSTERILTSLPIPADEHDTVRGMFDAIRALGMSESSLAETTNILVQAQLQLPNPQSEKNLRRKIVNTLQNVFKNPPGDALFLSAIADGHDYGYFVYLRHLEQIWEPRVALSPSRKVMEYRRLSRLQDNFTHAIAQRFGLVFTAIGLPDAYEEMRNLHSDLLVEDIS
;
A
#
# COMPACT_ATOMS: atom_id res chain seq x y z
N MET A 1 10.24 -23.92 -9.95
CA MET A 1 11.08 -23.06 -9.11
C MET A 1 10.18 -22.06 -8.41
N THR A 2 10.28 -21.94 -7.09
CA THR A 2 9.54 -20.93 -6.32
C THR A 2 10.33 -19.61 -6.30
N CYS A 3 9.66 -18.52 -6.62
CA CYS A 3 10.25 -17.18 -6.68
C CYS A 3 9.41 -16.20 -5.87
N VAL A 4 10.06 -15.15 -5.37
CA VAL A 4 9.41 -14.02 -4.68
C VAL A 4 9.70 -12.74 -5.46
N PRO A 5 8.72 -11.84 -5.63
CA PRO A 5 8.96 -10.61 -6.34
C PRO A 5 9.85 -9.68 -5.52
N LEU A 6 10.75 -9.00 -6.23
CA LEU A 6 11.54 -7.90 -5.73
C LEU A 6 10.97 -6.62 -6.31
N LEU A 7 10.63 -5.67 -5.43
CA LEU A 7 10.24 -4.32 -5.82
C LEU A 7 11.39 -3.39 -5.49
N THR A 8 11.70 -2.45 -6.38
CA THR A 8 12.59 -1.34 -6.00
C THR A 8 11.94 -0.54 -4.87
N LYS A 9 12.76 0.18 -4.08
CA LYS A 9 12.25 1.05 -3.01
C LYS A 9 11.13 1.98 -3.49
N ASP A 10 11.27 2.56 -4.68
CA ASP A 10 10.32 3.56 -5.19
C ASP A 10 9.02 2.89 -5.64
N GLU A 11 9.11 1.76 -6.35
CA GLU A 11 7.93 0.96 -6.70
C GLU A 11 7.18 0.48 -5.47
N TYR A 12 7.90 0.02 -4.45
CA TYR A 12 7.28 -0.44 -3.22
C TYR A 12 6.54 0.70 -2.51
N LEU A 13 7.16 1.88 -2.38
CA LEU A 13 6.51 3.04 -1.77
C LEU A 13 5.27 3.47 -2.57
N VAL A 14 5.39 3.60 -3.90
CA VAL A 14 4.31 4.05 -4.78
C VAL A 14 3.17 3.05 -4.85
N LYS A 15 3.46 1.74 -4.95
CA LYS A 15 2.42 0.70 -5.11
C LYS A 15 1.78 0.28 -3.80
N LEU A 16 2.48 0.34 -2.67
CA LEU A 16 2.01 -0.25 -1.41
C LEU A 16 1.83 0.74 -0.25
N GLN A 17 2.60 1.84 -0.20
CA GLN A 17 2.53 2.79 0.93
C GLN A 17 1.70 4.01 0.59
N ILE A 18 1.93 4.61 -0.56
CA ILE A 18 1.19 5.77 -1.05
C ILE A 18 -0.33 5.53 -1.09
N PRO A 19 -0.85 4.39 -1.58
CA PRO A 19 -2.30 4.18 -1.63
C PRO A 19 -2.94 4.18 -0.24
N LYS A 20 -2.23 3.68 0.77
CA LYS A 20 -2.69 3.71 2.17
C LYS A 20 -2.77 5.14 2.69
N LEU A 21 -1.77 5.97 2.40
CA LEU A 21 -1.77 7.38 2.78
C LEU A 21 -2.87 8.17 2.08
N ARG A 22 -3.08 7.92 0.78
CA ARG A 22 -4.16 8.54 0.00
C ARG A 22 -5.53 8.14 0.51
N SER A 23 -5.76 6.85 0.69
CA SER A 23 -7.03 6.33 1.22
C SER A 23 -7.36 6.97 2.57
N LYS A 24 -6.38 7.05 3.48
CA LYS A 24 -6.55 7.75 4.75
C LYS A 24 -6.87 9.24 4.57
N ALA A 25 -6.12 9.96 3.75
CA ALA A 25 -6.35 11.38 3.51
C ALA A 25 -7.73 11.65 2.89
N VAL A 26 -8.18 10.81 1.95
CA VAL A 26 -9.53 10.89 1.37
C VAL A 26 -10.59 10.68 2.43
N VAL A 27 -10.44 9.68 3.31
CA VAL A 27 -11.38 9.44 4.42
C VAL A 27 -11.46 10.65 5.35
N ASP A 28 -10.31 11.17 5.78
CA ASP A 28 -10.24 12.33 6.70
C ASP A 28 -10.87 13.59 6.07
N LEU A 29 -10.61 13.83 4.78
CA LEU A 29 -11.21 14.94 4.02
C LEU A 29 -12.71 14.77 3.82
N THR A 30 -13.16 13.58 3.42
CA THR A 30 -14.57 13.28 3.20
C THR A 30 -15.37 13.50 4.47
N LYS A 31 -14.85 13.03 5.61
CA LYS A 31 -15.48 13.23 6.92
C LYS A 31 -15.54 14.70 7.30
N SER A 32 -14.43 15.42 7.14
CA SER A 32 -14.38 16.86 7.46
C SER A 32 -15.34 17.68 6.58
N LEU A 33 -15.45 17.32 5.30
CA LEU A 33 -16.37 17.92 4.36
C LEU A 33 -17.83 17.62 4.72
N GLN A 34 -18.14 16.37 5.09
CA GLN A 34 -19.48 15.99 5.53
C GLN A 34 -19.89 16.75 6.80
N ASP A 35 -18.99 16.89 7.76
CA ASP A 35 -19.21 17.66 8.98
C ASP A 35 -19.46 19.14 8.67
N LEU A 36 -18.70 19.73 7.73
CA LEU A 36 -18.88 21.11 7.29
C LEU A 36 -20.24 21.31 6.59
N LEU A 37 -20.57 20.47 5.62
CA LEU A 37 -21.84 20.56 4.88
C LEU A 37 -23.05 20.38 5.81
N SER A 38 -22.94 19.51 6.81
CA SER A 38 -23.99 19.29 7.82
C SER A 38 -24.21 20.54 8.69
N LYS A 39 -23.13 21.23 9.08
CA LYS A 39 -23.23 22.50 9.83
C LYS A 39 -23.86 23.63 9.03
N LEU A 40 -23.67 23.63 7.71
CA LEU A 40 -24.25 24.62 6.80
C LEU A 40 -25.73 24.35 6.49
N GLY A 41 -26.33 23.29 7.07
CA GLY A 41 -27.73 22.93 6.83
C GLY A 41 -27.98 22.34 5.44
N THR A 42 -26.93 21.80 4.81
CA THR A 42 -27.05 21.15 3.50
C THR A 42 -27.73 19.78 3.63
N ILE A 43 -28.33 19.28 2.54
CA ILE A 43 -28.88 17.92 2.47
C ILE A 43 -27.79 16.92 2.89
N SER A 44 -28.18 15.89 3.66
CA SER A 44 -27.27 14.81 4.06
C SER A 44 -26.77 14.06 2.82
N ILE A 45 -25.48 14.24 2.50
CA ILE A 45 -24.80 13.53 1.42
C ILE A 45 -23.95 12.42 2.06
N SER A 46 -24.00 11.23 1.49
CA SER A 46 -23.21 10.09 1.97
C SER A 46 -21.71 10.28 1.71
N GLU A 47 -20.85 9.69 2.54
CA GLU A 47 -19.40 9.72 2.32
C GLU A 47 -19.01 9.14 0.95
N ALA A 48 -19.67 8.06 0.52
CA ALA A 48 -19.42 7.46 -0.79
C ALA A 48 -19.67 8.48 -1.91
N ARG A 49 -20.79 9.22 -1.83
CA ARG A 49 -21.11 10.22 -2.84
C ARG A 49 -20.12 11.38 -2.84
N LEU A 50 -19.67 11.84 -1.67
CA LEU A 50 -18.66 12.90 -1.56
C LEU A 50 -17.30 12.51 -2.14
N ARG A 51 -16.99 11.20 -2.21
CA ARG A 51 -15.75 10.69 -2.84
C ARG A 51 -15.87 10.60 -4.36
N GLU A 52 -17.02 10.17 -4.87
CA GLU A 52 -17.25 9.96 -6.30
C GLU A 52 -17.51 11.28 -7.05
N TRP A 53 -18.28 12.18 -6.44
CA TRP A 53 -18.76 13.40 -7.11
C TRP A 53 -17.64 14.28 -7.69
N PRO A 54 -16.49 14.50 -7.01
CA PRO A 54 -15.38 15.28 -7.55
C PRO A 54 -14.73 14.65 -8.79
N THR A 55 -14.89 13.35 -9.00
CA THR A 55 -14.39 12.64 -10.19
C THR A 55 -15.33 12.72 -11.39
N GLU A 56 -16.63 12.94 -11.13
CA GLU A 56 -17.66 13.02 -12.18
C GLU A 56 -17.89 14.44 -12.70
N GLN A 57 -17.72 15.44 -11.84
CA GLN A 57 -18.06 16.84 -12.13
C GLN A 57 -16.97 17.80 -11.67
N SER A 58 -16.89 18.96 -12.34
CA SER A 58 -16.01 20.04 -11.91
C SER A 58 -16.48 20.63 -10.59
N THR A 59 -15.54 21.15 -9.79
CA THR A 59 -15.83 21.63 -8.44
C THR A 59 -16.80 22.80 -8.47
N GLU A 60 -16.72 23.65 -9.49
CA GLU A 60 -17.60 24.79 -9.70
C GLU A 60 -19.05 24.35 -9.85
N ARG A 61 -19.31 23.28 -10.63
CA ARG A 61 -20.66 22.73 -10.80
C ARG A 61 -21.22 22.18 -9.49
N ILE A 62 -20.38 21.51 -8.71
CA ILE A 62 -20.75 20.98 -7.39
C ILE A 62 -21.14 22.13 -6.46
N LEU A 63 -20.29 23.16 -6.38
CA LEU A 63 -20.52 24.34 -5.54
C LEU A 63 -21.80 25.09 -5.94
N THR A 64 -22.10 25.24 -7.24
CA THR A 64 -23.35 25.87 -7.69
C THR A 64 -24.61 25.06 -7.37
N SER A 65 -24.47 23.74 -7.16
CA SER A 65 -25.59 22.84 -6.87
C SER A 65 -25.91 22.78 -5.38
N LEU A 66 -25.00 23.24 -4.53
CA LEU A 66 -25.14 23.18 -3.08
C LEU A 66 -25.43 24.60 -2.53
N PRO A 67 -26.34 24.74 -1.55
CA PRO A 67 -26.62 26.01 -0.90
C PRO A 67 -25.51 26.39 0.09
N ILE A 68 -24.29 26.59 -0.39
CA ILE A 68 -23.11 26.94 0.42
C ILE A 68 -23.00 28.49 0.49
N PRO A 69 -22.82 29.08 1.68
CA PRO A 69 -22.51 30.49 1.86
C PRO A 69 -21.21 30.91 1.15
N ALA A 70 -21.16 32.11 0.57
CA ALA A 70 -20.04 32.57 -0.25
C ALA A 70 -18.69 32.61 0.51
N ASP A 71 -18.72 32.84 1.82
CA ASP A 71 -17.56 32.83 2.72
C ASP A 71 -16.95 31.43 2.93
N GLU A 72 -17.73 30.37 2.69
CA GLU A 72 -17.29 28.98 2.83
C GLU A 72 -16.96 28.32 1.47
N HIS A 73 -17.19 29.01 0.35
CA HIS A 73 -16.96 28.46 -1.00
C HIS A 73 -15.51 28.04 -1.20
N ASP A 74 -14.55 28.83 -0.74
CA ASP A 74 -13.13 28.55 -0.95
C ASP A 74 -12.67 27.32 -0.16
N THR A 75 -13.14 27.17 1.08
CA THR A 75 -12.86 26.00 1.93
C THR A 75 -13.43 24.73 1.30
N VAL A 76 -14.71 24.75 0.90
CA VAL A 76 -15.37 23.58 0.29
C VAL A 76 -14.75 23.25 -1.06
N ARG A 77 -14.39 24.27 -1.86
CA ARG A 77 -13.66 24.10 -3.13
C ARG A 77 -12.35 23.35 -2.89
N GLY A 78 -11.55 23.83 -1.94
CA GLY A 78 -10.25 23.24 -1.59
C GLY A 78 -10.36 21.76 -1.21
N MET A 79 -11.37 21.39 -0.41
CA MET A 79 -11.61 19.99 -0.03
C MET A 79 -12.00 19.11 -1.24
N PHE A 80 -12.87 19.58 -2.12
CA PHE A 80 -13.25 18.82 -3.32
C PHE A 80 -12.10 18.67 -4.30
N ASP A 81 -11.32 19.73 -4.53
CA ASP A 81 -10.14 19.68 -5.40
C ASP A 81 -9.07 18.76 -4.83
N ALA A 82 -8.88 18.75 -3.50
CA ALA A 82 -7.98 17.82 -2.83
C ALA A 82 -8.42 16.36 -2.99
N ILE A 83 -9.71 16.05 -2.84
CA ILE A 83 -10.26 14.70 -3.07
C ILE A 83 -10.03 14.28 -4.52
N ARG A 84 -10.30 15.16 -5.49
CA ARG A 84 -10.04 14.89 -6.91
C ARG A 84 -8.55 14.61 -7.17
N ALA A 85 -7.67 15.47 -6.67
CA ALA A 85 -6.23 15.33 -6.87
C ALA A 85 -5.69 14.02 -6.30
N LEU A 86 -6.15 13.60 -5.11
CA LEU A 86 -5.78 12.33 -4.49
C LEU A 86 -6.25 11.10 -5.28
N GLY A 87 -7.30 11.24 -6.09
CA GLY A 87 -7.83 10.19 -6.96
C GLY A 87 -7.11 10.06 -8.30
N MET A 88 -6.26 11.01 -8.69
CA MET A 88 -5.48 10.92 -9.93
C MET A 88 -4.28 9.97 -9.75
N SER A 89 -3.77 9.42 -10.86
CA SER A 89 -2.54 8.61 -10.85
C SER A 89 -1.33 9.47 -11.26
N GLU A 90 -0.31 9.50 -10.41
CA GLU A 90 0.86 10.36 -10.56
C GLU A 90 2.12 9.53 -10.81
N SER A 91 3.05 10.15 -11.52
CA SER A 91 4.24 9.49 -12.03
C SER A 91 5.38 9.40 -11.03
N SER A 92 5.39 10.28 -10.00
CA SER A 92 6.53 10.40 -9.08
C SER A 92 6.14 10.46 -7.59
N LEU A 93 7.08 10.02 -6.74
CA LEU A 93 6.95 10.09 -5.28
C LEU A 93 6.89 11.55 -4.77
N ALA A 94 7.61 12.46 -5.41
CA ALA A 94 7.68 13.87 -5.03
C ALA A 94 6.33 14.57 -5.27
N GLU A 95 5.74 14.40 -6.46
CA GLU A 95 4.42 14.94 -6.80
C GLU A 95 3.35 14.40 -5.84
N THR A 96 3.35 13.09 -5.63
CA THR A 96 2.41 12.44 -4.71
C THR A 96 2.53 12.99 -3.29
N THR A 97 3.76 13.20 -2.80
CA THR A 97 3.98 13.77 -1.47
C THR A 97 3.44 15.19 -1.38
N ASN A 98 3.65 16.01 -2.41
CA ASN A 98 3.12 17.36 -2.46
C ASN A 98 1.59 17.36 -2.43
N ILE A 99 0.92 16.51 -3.22
CA ILE A 99 -0.54 16.39 -3.23
C ILE A 99 -1.07 15.97 -1.85
N LEU A 100 -0.44 14.99 -1.20
CA LEU A 100 -0.81 14.57 0.16
C LEU A 100 -0.67 15.70 1.20
N VAL A 101 0.34 16.55 1.06
CA VAL A 101 0.53 17.72 1.93
C VAL A 101 -0.56 18.76 1.65
N GLN A 102 -0.77 19.13 0.39
CA GLN A 102 -1.77 20.13 0.00
C GLN A 102 -3.18 19.70 0.39
N ALA A 103 -3.50 18.41 0.25
CA ALA A 103 -4.76 17.84 0.68
C ALA A 103 -4.96 17.94 2.21
N GLN A 104 -3.93 17.64 3.00
CA GLN A 104 -4.00 17.78 4.46
C GLN A 104 -4.06 19.23 4.95
N LEU A 105 -3.61 20.20 4.16
CA LEU A 105 -3.77 21.63 4.48
C LEU A 105 -5.22 22.10 4.36
N GLN A 106 -6.07 21.37 3.64
CA GLN A 106 -7.51 21.68 3.52
C GLN A 106 -8.33 21.18 4.72
N LEU A 107 -7.73 20.39 5.62
CA LEU A 107 -8.42 19.92 6.83
C LEU A 107 -8.59 21.04 7.85
N PRO A 108 -9.62 20.99 8.70
CA PRO A 108 -9.78 21.96 9.78
C PRO A 108 -8.60 21.91 10.75
N ASN A 109 -8.09 23.08 11.15
CA ASN A 109 -6.91 23.24 12.00
C ASN A 109 -5.67 22.48 11.48
N PRO A 110 -5.21 22.79 10.26
CA PRO A 110 -4.12 22.05 9.66
C PRO A 110 -2.81 22.27 10.44
N GLN A 111 -1.98 21.22 10.51
CA GLN A 111 -0.60 21.41 10.95
C GLN A 111 0.15 22.25 9.92
N SER A 112 1.24 22.91 10.33
CA SER A 112 2.10 23.63 9.38
C SER A 112 2.61 22.71 8.28
N GLU A 113 2.78 23.24 7.07
CA GLU A 113 3.24 22.48 5.90
C GLU A 113 4.53 21.69 6.18
N LYS A 114 5.48 22.33 6.87
CA LYS A 114 6.75 21.71 7.29
C LYS A 114 6.52 20.48 8.18
N ASN A 115 5.55 20.55 9.10
CA ASN A 115 5.21 19.44 9.99
C ASN A 115 4.52 18.30 9.23
N LEU A 116 3.58 18.62 8.33
CA LEU A 116 2.90 17.63 7.49
C LEU A 116 3.89 16.88 6.60
N ARG A 117 4.76 17.62 5.89
CA ARG A 117 5.80 17.04 5.03
C ARG A 117 6.71 16.11 5.84
N ARG A 118 7.18 16.56 7.00
CA ARG A 118 8.01 15.74 7.91
C ARG A 118 7.28 14.48 8.38
N LYS A 119 5.99 14.57 8.72
CA LYS A 119 5.18 13.43 9.14
C LYS A 119 5.05 12.38 8.04
N ILE A 120 4.79 12.80 6.79
CA ILE A 120 4.71 11.90 5.63
C ILE A 120 6.06 11.24 5.39
N VAL A 121 7.15 12.02 5.35
CA VAL A 121 8.51 11.50 5.16
C VAL A 121 8.88 10.50 6.26
N ASN A 122 8.61 10.82 7.52
CA ASN A 122 8.86 9.91 8.64
C ASN A 122 8.06 8.60 8.51
N THR A 123 6.82 8.68 8.02
CA THR A 123 5.99 7.50 7.79
C THR A 123 6.61 6.61 6.72
N LEU A 124 7.05 7.19 5.59
CA LEU A 124 7.71 6.45 4.52
C LEU A 124 9.07 5.88 4.97
N GLN A 125 9.86 6.66 5.70
CA GLN A 125 11.14 6.22 6.28
C GLN A 125 10.97 5.06 7.26
N ASN A 126 9.89 5.08 8.05
CA ASN A 126 9.62 4.01 9.02
C ASN A 126 9.44 2.65 8.35
N VAL A 127 8.99 2.61 7.09
CA VAL A 127 8.79 1.34 6.38
C VAL A 127 10.10 0.63 6.05
N PHE A 128 11.21 1.36 5.92
CA PHE A 128 12.53 0.76 5.77
C PHE A 128 13.05 0.14 7.07
N LYS A 129 12.72 0.76 8.21
CA LYS A 129 13.13 0.30 9.55
C LYS A 129 12.26 -0.84 10.05
N ASN A 130 10.96 -0.73 9.79
CA ASN A 130 9.90 -1.61 10.26
C ASN A 130 9.00 -1.99 9.08
N PRO A 131 9.51 -2.78 8.10
CA PRO A 131 8.66 -3.29 7.04
C PRO A 131 7.56 -4.16 7.64
N PRO A 132 6.38 -4.23 6.99
CA PRO A 132 5.33 -5.16 7.40
C PRO A 132 5.88 -6.60 7.46
N GLY A 133 5.26 -7.46 8.27
CA GLY A 133 5.77 -8.80 8.59
C GLY A 133 6.09 -9.65 7.36
N ASP A 134 5.38 -9.41 6.25
CA ASP A 134 5.49 -10.07 4.96
C ASP A 134 6.46 -9.42 3.96
N ALA A 135 7.18 -8.38 4.38
CA ALA A 135 8.21 -7.74 3.57
C ALA A 135 9.56 -7.69 4.29
N LEU A 136 10.64 -7.69 3.49
CA LEU A 136 12.01 -7.52 3.95
C LEU A 136 12.72 -6.49 3.06
N PHE A 137 13.35 -5.49 3.67
CA PHE A 137 14.17 -4.53 2.96
C PHE A 137 15.61 -5.05 2.80
N LEU A 138 16.14 -4.99 1.58
CA LEU A 138 17.51 -5.30 1.22
C LEU A 138 18.16 -4.05 0.64
N SER A 139 19.28 -3.60 1.19
CA SER A 139 20.00 -2.43 0.67
C SER A 139 20.60 -2.68 -0.72
N ALA A 140 21.08 -3.91 -0.95
CA ALA A 140 21.59 -4.36 -2.24
C ALA A 140 21.27 -5.85 -2.41
N ILE A 141 21.17 -6.32 -3.65
CA ILE A 141 20.97 -7.75 -3.97
C ILE A 141 22.22 -8.39 -4.57
N ALA A 142 23.06 -7.60 -5.24
CA ALA A 142 24.34 -8.00 -5.82
C ALA A 142 25.16 -6.75 -6.20
N ASP A 143 26.41 -6.95 -6.60
CA ASP A 143 27.28 -5.88 -7.10
C ASP A 143 26.63 -5.18 -8.30
N GLY A 144 26.61 -3.84 -8.28
CA GLY A 144 25.93 -3.02 -9.29
C GLY A 144 24.40 -2.96 -9.15
N HIS A 145 23.84 -3.58 -8.11
CA HIS A 145 22.40 -3.59 -7.81
C HIS A 145 22.14 -3.16 -6.36
N ASP A 146 22.37 -1.87 -6.06
CA ASP A 146 22.32 -1.23 -4.74
C ASP A 146 21.20 -0.17 -4.60
N TYR A 147 20.19 -0.22 -5.47
CA TYR A 147 19.07 0.72 -5.48
C TYR A 147 18.11 0.61 -4.28
N GLY A 148 18.28 -0.41 -3.42
CA GLY A 148 17.36 -0.75 -2.34
C GLY A 148 16.10 -1.46 -2.85
N TYR A 149 15.78 -2.59 -2.22
CA TYR A 149 14.71 -3.49 -2.66
C TYR A 149 13.86 -3.95 -1.50
N PHE A 150 12.58 -4.19 -1.76
CA PHE A 150 11.69 -4.92 -0.87
C PHE A 150 11.39 -6.28 -1.47
N VAL A 151 11.70 -7.34 -0.72
CA VAL A 151 11.27 -8.71 -1.00
C VAL A 151 9.87 -8.86 -0.44
N TYR A 152 8.89 -9.19 -1.27
CA TYR A 152 7.52 -9.39 -0.81
C TYR A 152 7.22 -10.89 -0.68
N LEU A 153 7.28 -11.39 0.56
CA LEU A 153 7.30 -12.83 0.87
C LEU A 153 5.94 -13.50 0.86
N ARG A 154 4.85 -12.72 0.89
CA ARG A 154 3.48 -13.23 0.79
C ARG A 154 3.09 -13.61 -0.64
N HIS A 155 3.76 -13.05 -1.64
CA HIS A 155 3.52 -13.39 -3.05
C HIS A 155 4.57 -14.39 -3.52
N LEU A 156 4.13 -15.61 -3.80
CA LEU A 156 4.98 -16.67 -4.34
C LEU A 156 4.59 -16.94 -5.78
N GLU A 157 5.59 -16.91 -6.66
CA GLU A 157 5.43 -17.26 -8.06
C GLU A 157 6.09 -18.60 -8.35
N GLN A 158 5.39 -19.46 -9.07
CA GLN A 158 5.93 -20.72 -9.56
C GLN A 158 6.38 -20.54 -11.00
N ILE A 159 7.70 -20.51 -11.20
CA ILE A 159 8.31 -20.45 -12.52
C ILE A 159 8.71 -21.85 -12.93
N TRP A 160 8.27 -22.28 -14.12
CA TRP A 160 8.68 -23.56 -14.67
C TRP A 160 10.16 -23.53 -15.04
N GLU A 161 10.94 -24.45 -14.47
CA GLU A 161 12.41 -24.46 -14.57
C GLU A 161 12.96 -24.38 -16.00
N PRO A 162 12.38 -25.06 -17.02
CA PRO A 162 12.86 -24.97 -18.40
C PRO A 162 12.77 -23.56 -19.01
N ARG A 163 12.01 -22.64 -18.41
CA ARG A 163 11.92 -21.22 -18.82
C ARG A 163 13.05 -20.37 -18.24
N VAL A 164 13.89 -20.93 -17.37
CA VAL A 164 14.99 -20.24 -16.70
C VAL A 164 16.32 -20.67 -17.33
N ALA A 165 17.12 -19.70 -17.75
CA ALA A 165 18.49 -19.95 -18.18
C ALA A 165 19.36 -20.31 -16.96
N LEU A 166 19.47 -21.60 -16.65
CA LEU A 166 20.32 -22.13 -15.58
C LEU A 166 21.79 -22.31 -15.99
N SER A 167 22.07 -22.40 -17.28
CA SER A 167 23.43 -22.55 -17.83
C SER A 167 23.86 -21.31 -18.62
N PRO A 168 25.18 -21.09 -18.84
CA PRO A 168 25.70 -19.99 -19.66
C PRO A 168 25.33 -20.09 -21.16
N SER A 169 24.50 -21.07 -21.54
CA SER A 169 24.13 -21.32 -22.91
C SER A 169 23.40 -20.11 -23.51
N ARG A 170 23.75 -19.75 -24.75
CA ARG A 170 23.17 -18.61 -25.50
C ARG A 170 21.73 -18.87 -25.97
N LYS A 171 20.93 -19.65 -25.24
CA LYS A 171 19.51 -19.80 -25.55
C LYS A 171 18.75 -18.57 -25.04
N VAL A 172 17.92 -18.00 -25.91
CA VAL A 172 16.95 -16.97 -25.51
C VAL A 172 15.89 -17.68 -24.67
N MET A 173 15.98 -17.49 -23.35
CA MET A 173 14.98 -17.92 -22.39
C MET A 173 14.26 -16.70 -21.86
N GLU A 174 13.05 -16.92 -21.36
CA GLU A 174 12.22 -15.85 -20.79
C GLU A 174 12.80 -15.28 -19.51
N TYR A 175 13.37 -16.13 -18.66
CA TYR A 175 14.02 -15.73 -17.42
C TYR A 175 15.52 -15.95 -17.48
N ARG A 176 16.28 -14.97 -17.03
CA ARG A 176 17.75 -15.02 -16.96
C ARG A 176 18.23 -14.70 -15.56
N ARG A 177 19.20 -15.47 -15.08
CA ARG A 177 19.90 -15.16 -13.83
C ARG A 177 20.76 -13.91 -14.01
N LEU A 178 20.46 -12.86 -13.25
CA LEU A 178 21.24 -11.62 -13.24
C LEU A 178 22.45 -11.72 -12.30
N SER A 179 22.27 -12.31 -11.12
CA SER A 179 23.33 -12.39 -10.11
C SER A 179 23.09 -13.53 -9.11
N ARG A 180 24.02 -13.68 -8.15
CA ARG A 180 23.81 -14.49 -6.94
C ARG A 180 23.53 -13.54 -5.79
N LEU A 181 22.48 -13.83 -5.02
CA LEU A 181 22.22 -13.12 -3.77
C LEU A 181 23.34 -13.39 -2.76
N GLN A 182 23.74 -12.37 -2.00
CA GLN A 182 24.72 -12.54 -0.93
C GLN A 182 24.19 -13.51 0.16
N ASP A 183 25.07 -14.32 0.74
CA ASP A 183 24.66 -15.42 1.63
C ASP A 183 23.95 -14.90 2.90
N ASN A 184 24.36 -13.75 3.43
CA ASN A 184 23.71 -13.06 4.56
C ASN A 184 22.23 -12.73 4.28
N PHE A 185 21.90 -12.26 3.08
CA PHE A 185 20.51 -11.97 2.70
C PHE A 185 19.71 -13.25 2.47
N THR A 186 20.34 -14.32 2.00
CA THR A 186 19.68 -15.63 1.83
C THR A 186 19.15 -16.15 3.16
N HIS A 187 19.97 -16.10 4.22
CA HIS A 187 19.56 -16.50 5.56
C HIS A 187 18.44 -15.61 6.12
N ALA A 188 18.57 -14.29 5.99
CA ALA A 188 17.54 -13.35 6.47
C ALA A 188 16.19 -13.54 5.78
N ILE A 189 16.19 -13.77 4.46
CA ILE A 189 14.98 -14.06 3.68
C ILE A 189 14.36 -15.38 4.13
N ALA A 190 15.15 -16.45 4.26
CA ALA A 190 14.65 -17.76 4.70
C ALA A 190 14.03 -17.70 6.11
N GLN A 191 14.69 -17.02 7.04
CA GLN A 191 14.17 -16.83 8.40
C GLN A 191 12.85 -16.05 8.40
N ARG A 192 12.80 -14.92 7.67
CA ARG A 192 11.59 -14.10 7.58
C ARG A 192 10.46 -14.85 6.89
N PHE A 193 10.77 -15.63 5.85
CA PHE A 193 9.80 -16.48 5.16
C PHE A 193 9.18 -17.51 6.12
N GLY A 194 10.01 -18.19 6.92
CA GLY A 194 9.52 -19.10 7.96
C GLY A 194 8.55 -18.40 8.91
N LEU A 195 8.90 -17.22 9.43
CA LEU A 195 8.05 -16.44 10.35
C LEU A 195 6.69 -16.07 9.73
N VAL A 196 6.68 -15.63 8.46
CA VAL A 196 5.46 -15.23 7.75
C VAL A 196 4.46 -16.39 7.68
N PHE A 197 4.93 -17.58 7.31
CA PHE A 197 4.05 -18.74 7.12
C PHE A 197 3.72 -19.47 8.42
N THR A 198 4.58 -19.41 9.44
CA THR A 198 4.21 -19.89 10.79
C THR A 198 3.12 -19.05 11.44
N ALA A 199 3.05 -17.75 11.12
CA ALA A 199 2.08 -16.82 11.72
C ALA A 199 0.66 -16.94 11.14
N ILE A 200 0.49 -17.61 9.99
CA ILE A 200 -0.82 -17.77 9.33
C ILE A 200 -1.65 -18.87 10.02
N GLY A 201 -1.02 -19.79 10.76
CA GLY A 201 -1.69 -20.95 11.36
C GLY A 201 -2.31 -21.88 10.29
N LEU A 202 -2.82 -23.03 10.72
CA LEU A 202 -3.71 -23.84 9.90
C LEU A 202 -5.16 -23.52 10.27
N PRO A 203 -6.12 -23.60 9.34
CA PRO A 203 -7.53 -23.37 9.65
C PRO A 203 -8.00 -24.32 10.76
N ASP A 204 -8.91 -23.87 11.63
CA ASP A 204 -9.43 -24.67 12.74
C ASP A 204 -9.98 -26.03 12.27
N ALA A 205 -10.61 -26.07 11.08
CA ALA A 205 -11.10 -27.30 10.46
C ALA A 205 -10.00 -28.35 10.19
N TYR A 206 -8.76 -27.93 9.92
CA TYR A 206 -7.63 -28.86 9.79
C TYR A 206 -7.26 -29.47 11.15
N GLU A 207 -7.24 -28.65 12.20
CA GLU A 207 -6.93 -29.08 13.56
C GLU A 207 -8.00 -30.05 14.09
N GLU A 208 -9.28 -29.77 13.82
CA GLU A 208 -10.41 -30.65 14.13
C GLU A 208 -10.31 -32.00 13.42
N MET A 209 -10.03 -32.00 12.11
CA MET A 209 -9.85 -33.24 11.35
C MET A 209 -8.64 -34.06 11.82
N ARG A 210 -7.54 -33.40 12.18
CA ARG A 210 -6.36 -34.08 12.74
C ARG A 210 -6.69 -34.78 14.06
N ASN A 211 -7.43 -34.10 14.94
CA ASN A 211 -7.84 -34.67 16.22
C ASN A 211 -8.79 -35.85 16.02
N LEU A 212 -9.78 -35.72 15.11
CA LEU A 212 -10.67 -36.82 14.74
C LEU A 212 -9.91 -38.06 14.24
N HIS A 213 -8.92 -37.86 13.35
CA HIS A 213 -8.08 -38.97 12.88
C HIS A 213 -7.27 -39.61 14.02
N SER A 214 -6.80 -38.82 14.99
CA SER A 214 -6.11 -39.34 16.18
C SER A 214 -7.04 -40.18 17.05
N ASP A 215 -8.27 -39.72 17.25
CA ASP A 215 -9.26 -40.41 18.08
C ASP A 215 -9.71 -41.73 17.45
N LEU A 216 -9.95 -41.75 16.13
CA LEU A 216 -10.27 -42.97 15.38
C LEU A 216 -9.13 -44.00 15.44
N LEU A 217 -7.88 -43.55 15.51
CA LEU A 217 -6.71 -44.42 15.62
C LEU A 217 -6.63 -45.10 16.99
N VAL A 218 -7.17 -44.47 18.04
CA VAL A 218 -7.31 -45.07 19.37
C VAL A 218 -8.42 -46.14 19.35
N GLU A 219 -9.52 -45.89 18.65
CA GLU A 219 -10.61 -46.85 18.47
C GLU A 219 -10.18 -48.09 17.66
N ASP A 220 -9.37 -47.92 16.62
CA ASP A 220 -8.88 -49.02 15.78
C ASP A 220 -7.87 -49.96 16.49
N ILE A 221 -7.25 -49.49 17.58
CA ILE A 221 -6.22 -50.23 18.35
C ILE A 221 -6.79 -50.81 19.66
N SER A 222 -7.99 -50.41 20.08
CA SER A 222 -8.65 -50.84 21.33
C SER A 222 -9.58 -52.03 21.10
#